data_AF-A0ABD3WI96-F1
#
_entry.id   AF-A0ABD3WI96-F1
#
_cell.length_a   1.000
_cell.length_b   1.000
_cell.length_c   1.000
_cell.angle_alpha   90.00
_cell.angle_beta   90.00
_cell.angle_gamma   90.00
#
_symmetry.space_group_name_H-M   'P 1'
#
loop_
_entity.id
_entity.type
_entity.pdbx_description
1 polymer ?
#
loop_
_entity_poly.entity_id
_entity_poly.type
_entity_poly.pdbx_seq_one_letter_code
_entity_poly.pdbx_strand_id
1 'polypeptide(L)'
;MDLESFSLSNVDLLQQLATLEWIHNGDPAMLEKITAARVGYELYERVSGHREIEALKTQTILAIAKYIKDHPKASKEELTTEIVNQIKNFAQKVEKM
;
A
#
# COMPACT_ATOMS: atom_id res chain seq x y z
N MET A 1 -10.43 29.76 4.63
CA MET A 1 -10.88 28.37 4.84
C MET A 1 -10.63 27.65 3.53
N ASP A 2 -9.56 26.86 3.46
CA ASP A 2 -9.11 26.24 2.21
C ASP A 2 -10.03 25.10 1.79
N LEU A 3 -10.56 25.18 0.57
CA LEU A 3 -11.50 24.20 0.00
C LEU A 3 -10.85 22.84 -0.24
N GLU A 4 -9.52 22.76 -0.34
CA GLU A 4 -8.79 21.50 -0.48
C GLU A 4 -8.93 20.60 0.76
N SER A 5 -9.11 21.18 1.95
CA SER A 5 -9.28 20.43 3.20
C SER A 5 -10.62 19.67 3.30
N PHE A 6 -11.57 19.99 2.42
CA PHE A 6 -12.89 19.35 2.33
C PHE A 6 -12.96 18.26 1.24
N SER A 7 -11.87 18.00 0.52
CA SER A 7 -11.84 16.97 -0.51
C SER A 7 -11.89 15.58 0.11
N LEU A 8 -12.97 14.84 -0.17
CA LEU A 8 -13.13 13.45 0.23
C LEU A 8 -12.80 12.53 -0.93
N SER A 9 -12.20 11.37 -0.62
CA SER A 9 -12.17 10.28 -1.60
C SER A 9 -13.61 9.81 -1.89
N ASN A 10 -13.84 9.22 -3.07
CA ASN A 10 -15.16 8.70 -3.43
C ASN A 10 -15.70 7.70 -2.40
N VAL A 11 -14.82 6.92 -1.76
CA VAL A 11 -15.19 5.94 -0.73
C VAL A 11 -15.58 6.64 0.58
N ASP A 12 -14.83 7.66 0.99
CA ASP A 12 -15.15 8.42 2.20
C ASP A 12 -16.45 9.22 2.04
N LEU A 13 -16.72 9.75 0.83
CA LEU A 13 -18.00 10.39 0.52
C LEU A 13 -19.18 9.41 0.61
N LEU A 14 -19.05 8.21 0.06
CA LEU A 14 -20.10 7.18 0.14
C LEU A 14 -20.38 6.76 1.60
N GLN A 15 -19.33 6.63 2.41
CA GLN A 15 -19.49 6.31 3.83
C GLN A 15 -20.16 7.44 4.60
N GLN A 16 -19.85 8.70 4.29
CA GLN A 16 -20.54 9.85 4.89
C GLN A 16 -22.01 9.92 4.49
N LEU A 17 -22.35 9.70 3.21
CA LEU A 17 -23.73 9.64 2.74
C LEU A 17 -24.52 8.54 3.45
N ALA A 18 -23.94 7.34 3.58
CA ALA A 18 -24.57 6.23 4.28
C ALA A 18 -24.74 6.49 5.79
N THR A 19 -23.79 7.20 6.41
CA THR A 19 -23.90 7.63 7.81
C THR A 19 -25.02 8.66 7.98
N LEU A 20 -25.16 9.60 7.04
CA LEU A 20 -26.17 10.64 7.05
C LEU A 20 -27.58 10.03 6.89
N GLU A 21 -27.72 9.06 5.98
CA GLU A 21 -28.93 8.26 5.81
C GLU A 21 -29.30 7.51 7.09
N TRP A 22 -28.34 6.85 7.73
CA TRP A 22 -28.57 6.14 8.98
C TRP A 22 -29.00 7.08 10.12
N ILE A 23 -28.37 8.24 10.27
CA ILE A 23 -28.74 9.24 11.28
C ILE A 23 -30.15 9.78 11.04
N HIS A 24 -30.53 9.99 9.77
CA HIS A 24 -31.82 10.57 9.41
C HIS A 24 -32.97 9.57 9.48
N ASN A 25 -32.78 8.37 8.94
CA ASN A 25 -33.84 7.38 8.74
C ASN A 25 -33.73 6.18 9.67
N GLY A 26 -32.66 6.06 10.47
CA GLY A 26 -32.43 4.97 11.40
C GLY A 26 -32.05 3.64 10.75
N ASP A 27 -31.97 3.57 9.41
CA ASP A 27 -31.61 2.37 8.66
C ASP A 27 -30.08 2.24 8.49
N PRO A 28 -29.42 1.26 9.14
CA PRO A 28 -27.98 1.08 9.03
C PRO A 28 -27.57 0.29 7.79
N ALA A 29 -28.50 -0.25 6.99
CA ALA A 29 -28.19 -1.27 5.98
C ALA A 29 -27.15 -0.81 4.94
N MET A 30 -27.20 0.46 4.52
CA MET A 30 -26.22 1.01 3.59
C MET A 30 -24.84 1.16 4.24
N LEU A 31 -24.80 1.67 5.48
CA LEU A 31 -23.57 1.86 6.23
C LEU A 31 -22.90 0.53 6.57
N GLU A 32 -23.68 -0.48 6.96
CA GLU A 32 -23.20 -1.84 7.22
C GLU A 32 -22.55 -2.45 5.99
N LYS A 33 -23.19 -2.37 4.81
CA LYS A 33 -22.65 -2.93 3.56
C LYS A 33 -21.33 -2.26 3.16
N ILE A 34 -21.28 -0.93 3.21
CA ILE A 34 -20.07 -0.17 2.87
C ILE A 34 -18.95 -0.50 3.85
N THR A 35 -19.26 -0.55 5.14
CA THR A 35 -18.28 -0.88 6.19
C THR A 35 -17.77 -2.31 6.03
N ALA A 36 -18.66 -3.28 5.78
CA ALA A 36 -18.30 -4.67 5.57
C ALA A 36 -17.41 -4.84 4.33
N ALA A 37 -17.72 -4.16 3.22
CA ALA A 37 -16.87 -4.19 2.03
C ALA A 37 -15.49 -3.59 2.30
N ARG A 38 -15.41 -2.45 3.01
CA ARG A 38 -14.13 -1.80 3.37
C ARG A 38 -13.29 -2.67 4.29
N VAL A 39 -13.88 -3.25 5.32
CA VAL A 39 -13.20 -4.18 6.24
C VAL A 39 -12.75 -5.44 5.50
N GLY A 40 -13.60 -6.01 4.64
CA GLY A 40 -13.27 -7.18 3.83
C GLY A 40 -12.08 -6.92 2.90
N TYR A 41 -12.05 -5.77 2.23
CA TYR A 41 -10.93 -5.35 1.39
C TYR A 41 -9.64 -5.17 2.20
N GLU A 42 -9.70 -4.48 3.34
CA GLU A 42 -8.54 -4.31 4.23
C GLU A 42 -8.00 -5.64 4.77
N LEU A 43 -8.89 -6.57 5.12
CA LEU A 43 -8.50 -7.92 5.53
C LEU A 43 -7.90 -8.69 4.36
N TYR A 44 -8.47 -8.61 3.16
CA TYR A 44 -7.92 -9.24 1.97
C TYR A 44 -6.51 -8.72 1.66
N GLU A 45 -6.28 -7.41 1.66
CA GLU A 45 -4.96 -6.81 1.44
C GLU A 45 -3.93 -7.24 2.50
N ARG A 46 -4.34 -7.33 3.77
CA ARG A 46 -3.48 -7.76 4.87
C ARG A 46 -3.17 -9.26 4.85
N VAL A 47 -4.15 -10.09 4.49
CA VAL A 47 -4.00 -11.56 4.51
C VAL A 47 -3.34 -12.06 3.22
N SER A 48 -3.57 -11.40 2.09
CA SER A 48 -2.94 -11.77 0.80
C SER A 48 -1.46 -11.42 0.73
N GLY A 49 -0.91 -10.72 1.73
CA GLY A 49 0.49 -10.31 1.77
C GLY A 49 0.87 -9.31 0.68
N HIS A 50 -0.11 -8.75 -0.06
CA HIS A 50 0.14 -7.90 -1.22
C HIS A 50 0.84 -6.62 -0.79
N ARG A 51 0.40 -6.04 0.34
CA ARG A 51 1.01 -4.85 0.93
C ARG A 51 2.46 -5.10 1.34
N GLU A 52 2.73 -6.24 1.95
CA GLU A 52 4.07 -6.64 2.39
C GLU A 52 4.99 -6.92 1.18
N ILE A 53 4.50 -7.60 0.14
CA ILE A 53 5.25 -7.84 -1.10
C ILE A 53 5.58 -6.51 -1.80
N GLU A 54 4.62 -5.59 -1.92
CA GLU A 54 4.85 -4.26 -2.51
C GLU A 54 5.83 -3.42 -1.67
N ALA A 55 5.74 -3.51 -0.34
CA ALA A 55 6.71 -2.88 0.55
C ALA A 55 8.12 -3.46 0.35
N LEU A 56 8.26 -4.79 0.22
CA LEU A 56 9.54 -5.45 -0.05
C LEU A 56 10.11 -5.06 -1.43
N LYS A 57 9.27 -4.95 -2.47
CA LYS A 57 9.70 -4.45 -3.79
C LYS A 57 10.23 -3.03 -3.68
N THR A 58 9.47 -2.15 -3.03
CA THR A 58 9.86 -0.74 -2.83
C THR A 58 11.17 -0.63 -2.06
N GLN A 59 11.33 -1.39 -0.98
CA GLN A 59 12.59 -1.43 -0.22
C GLN A 59 13.78 -1.87 -1.07
N THR A 60 13.58 -2.89 -1.91
CA THR A 60 14.63 -3.41 -2.80
C THR A 60 15.08 -2.37 -3.82
N ILE A 61 14.12 -1.68 -4.44
CA ILE A 61 14.40 -0.59 -5.40
C ILE A 61 15.17 0.55 -4.72
N LEU A 62 14.73 0.97 -3.52
CA LEU A 62 15.40 2.02 -2.76
C LEU A 62 16.81 1.63 -2.33
N ALA A 63 17.04 0.36 -1.98
CA ALA A 63 18.37 -0.14 -1.62
C ALA A 63 19.33 -0.08 -2.81
N ILE A 64 18.88 -0.53 -4.00
CA ILE A 64 19.66 -0.45 -5.24
C ILE A 64 19.96 1.01 -5.59
N ALA A 65 18.94 1.87 -5.58
CA ALA A 65 19.11 3.30 -5.89
C ALA A 65 20.09 3.99 -4.93
N LYS A 66 20.00 3.65 -3.63
CA LYS A 66 20.94 4.13 -2.62
C LYS A 66 22.36 3.64 -2.91
N TYR A 67 22.56 2.36 -3.23
CA TYR A 67 23.89 1.84 -3.54
C TYR A 67 24.53 2.57 -4.72
N ILE A 68 23.77 2.79 -5.80
CA ILE A 68 24.24 3.54 -6.98
C ILE A 68 24.65 4.97 -6.59
N LYS A 69 23.84 5.62 -5.74
CA LYS A 69 24.13 6.98 -5.25
C LYS A 69 25.40 7.02 -4.39
N ASP A 70 25.58 6.03 -3.51
CA ASP A 70 26.71 5.96 -2.57
C ASP A 70 28.01 5.50 -3.27
N HIS A 71 27.90 4.79 -4.40
CA HIS A 71 29.03 4.25 -5.18
C HIS A 71 28.99 4.75 -6.65
N PRO A 72 29.16 6.06 -6.91
CA PRO A 72 29.02 6.63 -8.26
C PRO A 72 30.09 6.17 -9.25
N LYS A 73 31.16 5.53 -8.79
CA LYS A 73 32.25 4.98 -9.60
C LYS A 73 32.23 3.44 -9.67
N ALA A 74 31.18 2.81 -9.16
CA ALA A 74 31.04 1.37 -9.20
C ALA A 74 31.13 0.87 -10.65
N SER A 75 31.90 -0.18 -10.86
CA SER A 75 31.99 -0.86 -12.15
C SER A 75 30.65 -1.53 -12.49
N LYS A 76 30.46 -1.89 -13.76
CA LYS A 76 29.28 -2.65 -14.19
C LYS A 76 29.14 -3.97 -13.44
N GLU A 77 30.26 -4.62 -13.12
CA GLU A 77 30.30 -5.88 -12.39
C GLU A 77 29.87 -5.70 -10.92
N GLU A 78 30.33 -4.62 -10.28
CA GLU A 78 29.92 -4.29 -8.90
C GLU A 78 28.44 -3.94 -8.83
N LEU A 79 27.93 -3.14 -9.77
CA LEU A 79 26.51 -2.82 -9.87
C LEU A 79 25.64 -4.06 -10.10
N THR A 80 26.06 -4.94 -11.02
CA THR A 80 25.33 -6.16 -11.34
C THR A 80 25.29 -7.10 -10.14
N THR A 81 26.43 -7.26 -9.47
CA THR A 81 26.54 -8.06 -8.24
C THR A 81 25.58 -7.56 -7.18
N GLU A 82 25.55 -6.26 -6.92
CA GLU A 82 24.67 -5.69 -5.89
C GLU A 82 23.19 -5.84 -6.26
N ILE A 83 22.80 -5.55 -7.50
CA ILE A 83 21.41 -5.73 -7.96
C ILE A 83 20.97 -7.18 -7.77
N VAL A 84 21.80 -8.14 -8.16
CA VAL A 84 21.51 -9.57 -7.99
C VAL A 84 21.38 -9.93 -6.50
N ASN A 85 22.24 -9.39 -5.64
CA ASN A 85 22.15 -9.62 -4.20
C ASN A 85 20.84 -9.07 -3.61
N GLN A 86 20.45 -7.85 -3.99
CA GLN A 86 19.21 -7.23 -3.53
C GLN A 86 17.97 -8.02 -4.01
N ILE A 87 17.96 -8.49 -5.26
CA ILE A 87 16.87 -9.33 -5.79
C ILE A 87 16.82 -10.70 -5.09
N LYS A 88 17.96 -11.34 -4.80
CA LYS A 88 18.00 -12.58 -4.03
C LYS A 88 17.45 -12.40 -2.61
N ASN A 89 17.82 -11.31 -1.95
CA ASN A 89 17.31 -10.98 -0.62
C ASN A 89 15.80 -10.73 -0.64
N PHE A 90 15.28 -10.08 -1.68
CA PHE A 90 13.84 -9.92 -1.90
C PHE A 90 13.14 -11.28 -2.02
N ALA A 91 13.62 -12.15 -2.92
CA ALA A 91 13.03 -13.46 -3.15
C ALA A 91 12.99 -14.31 -1.86
N GLN A 92 14.08 -14.31 -1.08
CA GLN A 92 14.13 -15.01 0.21
C GLN A 92 13.14 -14.45 1.25
N LYS A 93 12.89 -13.15 1.25
CA LYS A 93 11.91 -12.54 2.16
C LYS A 93 10.49 -12.90 1.74
N VAL A 94 10.20 -12.92 0.43
CA VAL A 94 8.89 -13.34 -0.10
C VAL A 94 8.62 -14.81 0.16
N GLU A 95 9.61 -15.70 0.02
CA GLU A 95 9.46 -17.14 0.29
C GLU A 95 9.18 -17.45 1.77
N LYS A 96 9.59 -16.56 2.68
CA LYS A 96 9.41 -16.71 4.13
C LYS A 96 8.12 -16.09 4.68
N MET A 97 7.33 -15.44 3.84
CA MET A 97 6.02 -14.89 4.18
C MET A 97 4.94 -15.96 4.04
#